data_AF-A0A9P8NB31-F1
#
_entry.id   AF-A0A9P8NB31-F1
#
_cell.length_a   1.000
_cell.length_b   1.000
_cell.length_c   1.000
_cell.angle_alpha   90.00
_cell.angle_beta   90.00
_cell.angle_gamma   90.00
#
_symmetry.space_group_name_H-M   'P 1'
#
loop_
_entity.id
_entity.type
_entity.pdbx_description
1 polymer ?
#
loop_
_entity_poly.entity_id
_entity_poly.type
_entity_poly.pdbx_seq_one_letter_code
_entity_poly.pdbx_strand_id
1 'polypeptide(L)' 'MATTNDFPSSDVNSYDYVIVGGGTASCVIASRLAQYLPYKRILVIEGGPSDFMDDR' A
#
# COMPACT_ATOMS: atom_id res chain seq x y z
N MET A 1 12.60 -11.96 -4.46
CA MET A 1 11.34 -11.37 -3.97
C MET A 1 10.64 -10.67 -5.12
N ALA A 2 9.41 -11.05 -5.50
CA ALA A 2 8.72 -10.48 -6.67
C ALA A 2 7.88 -9.27 -6.25
N THR A 3 8.07 -8.13 -6.93
CA THR A 3 7.19 -6.97 -6.86
C THR A 3 5.87 -7.28 -7.56
N THR A 4 4.74 -6.92 -6.95
CA THR A 4 3.42 -7.00 -7.60
C THR A 4 3.28 -5.84 -8.59
N ASN A 5 3.21 -6.16 -9.88
CA ASN A 5 3.11 -5.14 -10.94
C ASN A 5 1.69 -5.00 -11.52
N ASP A 6 0.80 -5.92 -11.16
CA ASP A 6 -0.55 -5.99 -11.70
C ASP A 6 -1.56 -6.10 -10.55
N PHE A 7 -2.68 -5.40 -10.70
CA PHE A 7 -3.83 -5.52 -9.83
C PHE A 7 -5.00 -6.15 -10.59
N PRO A 8 -5.85 -6.94 -9.93
CA PRO A 8 -7.07 -7.45 -10.55
C PRO A 8 -7.90 -6.30 -11.10
N SER A 9 -8.44 -6.44 -12.31
CA SER A 9 -9.32 -5.43 -12.91
C SER A 9 -10.58 -5.16 -12.08
N SER A 10 -11.00 -6.11 -11.25
CA SER A 10 -12.06 -5.95 -10.26
C SER A 10 -11.76 -4.90 -9.19
N ASP A 11 -10.49 -4.55 -8.97
CA ASP A 11 -10.05 -3.65 -7.90
C ASP A 11 -9.79 -2.20 -8.33
N VAL A 12 -9.99 -1.86 -9.62
CA VAL A 12 -9.74 -0.51 -10.15
C VAL A 12 -10.51 0.58 -9.39
N ASN A 13 -11.67 0.25 -8.82
CA ASN A 13 -12.48 1.17 -7.99
C ASN A 13 -12.63 0.66 -6.55
N SER A 14 -11.70 -0.19 -6.10
CA SER A 14 -11.75 -0.80 -4.77
C SER A 14 -11.07 0.04 -3.68
N TYR A 15 -10.51 1.21 -3.98
CA TYR A 15 -9.77 1.98 -2.99
C TYR A 15 -10.29 3.41 -2.91
N ASP A 16 -10.41 3.92 -1.70
CA ASP A 16 -10.79 5.30 -1.44
C ASP A 16 -9.58 6.23 -1.46
N TYR A 17 -8.41 5.71 -1.07
CA TYR A 17 -7.15 6.45 -1.02
C TYR A 17 -6.03 5.62 -1.63
N VAL A 18 -5.18 6.28 -2.42
CA VAL A 18 -3.96 5.69 -3.00
C VAL A 18 -2.76 6.52 -2.58
N ILE A 19 -1.77 5.87 -1.98
CA ILE A 19 -0.50 6.47 -1.56
C ILE A 19 0.62 5.82 -2.36
N VAL A 20 1.46 6.64 -2.98
CA VAL A 20 2.60 6.19 -3.80
C VAL A 20 3.89 6.39 -3.01
N GLY A 21 4.67 5.32 -2.87
CA GLY A 21 5.81 5.18 -1.98
C GLY A 21 5.43 4.54 -0.64
N GLY A 22 6.16 3.52 -0.22
CA GLY A 22 6.08 2.79 1.04
C GLY A 22 7.16 3.21 2.05
N GLY A 23 7.65 4.45 1.95
CA GLY A 23 8.61 5.01 2.90
C GLY A 23 7.99 5.43 4.24
N THR A 24 8.82 5.96 5.14
CA THR A 24 8.44 6.33 6.53
C THR A 24 7.22 7.25 6.62
N ALA A 25 7.14 8.28 5.77
CA ALA A 25 6.02 9.21 5.73
C ALA A 25 4.71 8.51 5.34
N SER A 26 4.76 7.58 4.39
CA SER A 26 3.60 6.82 3.92
C SER A 26 3.02 5.95 5.03
N CYS A 27 3.88 5.26 5.78
CA CYS A 27 3.45 4.44 6.93
C CYS A 27 2.66 5.27 7.96
N VAL A 28 3.12 6.50 8.26
CA VAL A 28 2.43 7.38 9.20
C VAL A 28 1.08 7.84 8.64
N ILE A 29 1.03 8.26 7.38
CA ILE A 29 -0.22 8.70 6.73
C ILE A 29 -1.23 7.55 6.65
N ALA A 30 -0.81 6.38 6.16
CA ALA A 30 -1.67 5.20 6.05
C ALA A 30 -2.21 4.76 7.41
N SER A 31 -1.38 4.76 8.45
CA SER A 31 -1.80 4.43 9.81
C SER A 31 -2.84 5.41 10.34
N ARG A 32 -2.65 6.72 10.12
CA ARG A 32 -3.61 7.75 10.55
C ARG A 32 -4.92 7.64 9.79
N LEU A 33 -4.89 7.46 8.47
CA LEU A 33 -6.10 7.25 7.68
C LEU A 33 -6.87 6.02 8.15
N ALA A 34 -6.19 4.90 8.37
CA ALA A 34 -6.82 3.67 8.86
C ALA A 34 -7.45 3.83 10.26
N GLN A 35 -6.81 4.61 11.15
CA GLN A 35 -7.34 4.91 12.48
C GLN A 35 -8.61 5.76 12.43
N TYR A 36 -8.62 6.82 11.61
CA TYR A 36 -9.74 7.77 11.59
C TYR A 36 -10.87 7.36 10.65
N LEU A 37 -10.60 6.51 9.65
CA LEU A 37 -11.55 6.13 8.61
C LEU A 37 -11.64 4.58 8.50
N PRO A 38 -12.23 3.90 9.49
CA PRO A 38 -12.20 2.42 9.58
C PRO A 38 -12.90 1.70 8.43
N TYR A 39 -13.77 2.39 7.69
CA TYR A 39 -14.51 1.82 6.54
C TYR A 39 -13.88 2.17 5.19
N LYS A 40 -12.76 2.89 5.17
CA LYS A 40 -12.10 3.33 3.94
C LYS A 40 -10.95 2.40 3.60
N ARG A 41 -10.87 2.01 2.32
CA ARG A 41 -9.81 1.15 1.80
C ARG A 41 -8.65 2.01 1.31
N ILE A 42 -7.46 1.74 1.85
CA ILE A 42 -6.24 2.50 1.59
C ILE A 42 -5.25 1.59 0.88
N LEU A 43 -4.78 2.00 -0.31
CA LEU A 43 -3.76 1.30 -1.08
C LEU A 43 -2.43 2.05 -0.94
N VAL A 44 -1.35 1.32 -0.62
CA VAL A 44 0.02 1.82 -0.67
C VAL A 44 0.77 1.07 -1.75
N ILE A 45 1.42 1.79 -2.66
CA ILE A 45 2.22 1.23 -3.75
C ILE A 45 3.69 1.55 -3.47
N GLU A 46 4.55 0.54 -3.39
CA GLU A 46 6.00 0.70 -3.24
C GLU A 46 6.73 0.03 -4.40
N GLY A 47 7.64 0.78 -5.03
CA GLY A 47 8.39 0.31 -6.21
C GLY A 47 9.71 -0.37 -5.87
N GLY A 48 10.21 -0.22 -4.65
CA GLY A 48 11.42 -0.84 -4.16
C GLY A 48 11.29 -2.35 -3.95
N PRO A 49 12.42 -3.05 -3.79
CA PRO A 49 12.41 -4.46 -3.41
C PRO A 49 11.72 -4.63 -2.05
N SER A 50 10.96 -5.71 -1.91
CA SER A 50 10.35 -6.06 -0.63
C SER A 50 11.39 -6.68 0.29
N ASP A 51 11.50 -6.16 1.51
CA ASP A 51 12.28 -6.75 2.62
C ASP A 51 11.56 -7.92 3.31
N PHE A 52 10.27 -8.14 3.00
CA PHE A 52 9.54 -9.31 3.50
C PHE A 52 10.24 -10.58 2.99
N MET A 53 10.56 -11.57 3.84
CA MET A 53 11.25 -12.83 3.49
C MET A 53 12.61 -12.67 2.79
N ASP A 54 13.26 -11.52 2.97
CA ASP A 54 14.59 -11.31 2.42
C ASP A 54 15.65 -11.85 3.39
N ASP A 55 16.14 -13.06 3.13
CA ASP A 55 17.19 -13.76 3.91
C ASP A 55 18.60 -13.19 3.65
N ARG A 56 18.72 -11.92 3.24
CA ARG A 56 19.99 -11.24 3.04
C ARG A 56 20.70 -10.91 4.36
#